data_AF-A0A9D9VPH2-F1
#
_entry.id   AF-A0A9D9VPH2-F1
#
_cell.length_a   1.000
_cell.length_b   1.000
_cell.length_c   1.000
_cell.angle_alpha   90.00
_cell.angle_beta   90.00
_cell.angle_gamma   90.00
#
_symmetry.space_group_name_H-M   'P 1'
#
loop_
_entity.id
_entity.type
_entity.pdbx_description
1 polymer ?
#
loop_
_entity_poly.entity_id
_entity_poly.type
_entity_poly.pdbx_seq_one_letter_code
_entity_poly.pdbx_strand_id
1 'polypeptide(L)'
;MELLDVHTHHLSTYPGRSILNLMPGDLCPTGEVYCSVGIHPWQIDEYEEEVIWEQLLLSLKDPCVIAIGEAGIDKLISVSLVKQLAVFEKQIVLSEEKQLPLIIHCVHAVNEIIQLKKKYAPRMPWVMHGFRGKKELALQCVNHHIFLSFGEKYNEEALKGIPLSSILMETDESKADITCLYDKAAKLLSLSADDLKLQIQQNINRVFFDH
;
A
#
# COMPACT_ATOMS: atom_id res chain seq x y z
N MET A 1 -17.58 -4.61 -10.44
CA MET A 1 -16.21 -5.17 -10.45
C MET A 1 -15.68 -5.05 -9.03
N GLU A 2 -15.13 -6.11 -8.46
CA GLU A 2 -14.78 -6.19 -7.02
C GLU A 2 -13.26 -6.11 -6.88
N LEU A 3 -12.76 -4.97 -6.42
CA LEU A 3 -11.34 -4.77 -6.12
C LEU A 3 -11.02 -5.52 -4.82
N LEU A 4 -10.12 -6.50 -4.87
CA LEU A 4 -9.79 -7.36 -3.72
C LEU A 4 -8.32 -7.32 -3.32
N ASP A 5 -7.45 -6.98 -4.26
CA ASP A 5 -6.00 -6.97 -4.09
C ASP A 5 -5.50 -5.53 -4.13
N VAL A 6 -5.06 -5.01 -2.99
CA VAL A 6 -4.68 -3.58 -2.90
C VAL A 6 -3.26 -3.29 -3.33
N HIS A 7 -2.45 -4.31 -3.64
CA HIS A 7 -1.06 -4.13 -4.07
C HIS A 7 -0.52 -5.38 -4.76
N THR A 8 -0.08 -5.24 -6.01
CA THR A 8 0.58 -6.31 -6.74
C THR A 8 1.58 -5.76 -7.76
N HIS A 9 2.62 -6.52 -8.04
CA HIS A 9 3.56 -6.25 -9.13
C HIS A 9 3.23 -7.05 -10.40
N HIS A 10 2.15 -7.85 -10.38
CA HIS A 10 1.74 -8.72 -11.48
C HIS A 10 0.41 -8.24 -12.06
N LEU A 11 0.32 -8.11 -13.39
CA LEU A 11 -0.95 -7.79 -14.03
C LEU A 11 -1.96 -8.92 -13.80
N SER A 12 -3.07 -8.60 -13.14
CA SER A 12 -4.16 -9.54 -12.87
C SER A 12 -4.77 -10.07 -14.16
N THR A 13 -5.11 -11.36 -14.17
CA THR A 13 -5.92 -11.98 -15.24
C THR A 13 -7.40 -11.56 -15.18
N TYR A 14 -7.82 -10.95 -14.07
CA TYR A 14 -9.15 -10.38 -13.86
C TYR A 14 -9.05 -8.84 -13.79
N PRO A 15 -9.45 -8.12 -14.85
CA PRO A 15 -9.45 -6.65 -14.86
C PRO A 15 -10.19 -6.06 -13.64
N GLY A 16 -9.68 -4.93 -13.14
CA GLY A 16 -10.24 -4.13 -12.05
C GLY A 16 -10.26 -4.80 -10.68
N ARG A 17 -9.60 -5.95 -10.53
CA ARG A 17 -9.55 -6.73 -9.29
C ARG A 17 -8.35 -6.41 -8.40
N SER A 18 -7.34 -5.75 -8.95
CA SER A 18 -6.09 -5.42 -8.26
C SER A 18 -5.63 -3.99 -8.53
N ILE A 19 -4.85 -3.44 -7.59
CA ILE A 19 -4.05 -2.23 -7.80
C ILE A 19 -2.65 -2.67 -8.24
N LEU A 20 -2.31 -2.41 -9.50
CA LEU A 20 -1.00 -2.68 -10.07
C LEU A 20 -0.01 -1.57 -9.68
N ASN A 21 1.08 -1.93 -9.02
CA ASN A 21 2.16 -1.00 -8.76
C ASN A 21 2.98 -0.75 -10.03
N LEU A 22 3.12 0.52 -10.41
CA LEU A 22 3.88 0.98 -11.55
C LEU A 22 5.07 1.83 -11.13
N MET A 23 6.07 1.87 -11.99
CA MET A 23 7.17 2.81 -11.88
C MET A 23 6.82 4.18 -12.43
N PRO A 24 7.37 5.28 -11.89
CA PRO A 24 7.32 6.56 -12.55
C PRO A 24 7.84 6.43 -13.99
N GLY A 25 7.04 6.87 -14.96
CA GLY A 25 7.34 6.75 -16.39
C GLY A 25 6.83 5.48 -17.07
N ASP A 26 6.36 4.47 -16.32
CA ASP A 26 5.64 3.34 -16.91
C ASP A 26 4.30 3.80 -17.50
N LEU A 27 3.89 3.13 -18.57
CA LEU A 27 2.57 3.34 -19.17
C LEU A 27 1.53 2.51 -18.42
N CYS A 28 0.40 3.13 -18.07
CA CYS A 28 -0.74 2.40 -17.55
C CYS A 28 -1.22 1.37 -18.59
N PRO A 29 -1.46 0.11 -18.20
CA PRO A 29 -2.06 -0.86 -19.10
C PRO A 29 -3.42 -0.39 -19.62
N THR A 30 -3.78 -0.82 -20.83
CA THR A 30 -5.10 -0.53 -21.39
C THR A 30 -6.17 -1.44 -20.77
N GLY A 31 -7.33 -0.88 -20.44
CA GLY A 31 -8.48 -1.61 -19.89
C GLY A 31 -8.89 -1.14 -18.50
N GLU A 32 -9.72 -1.94 -17.82
CA GLU A 32 -10.12 -1.69 -16.44
C GLU A 32 -8.99 -2.13 -15.51
N VAL A 33 -8.09 -1.22 -15.16
CA VAL A 33 -6.96 -1.48 -14.25
C VAL A 33 -6.84 -0.30 -13.29
N TYR A 34 -6.63 -0.60 -12.00
CA TYR A 34 -6.23 0.40 -11.02
C TYR A 34 -4.72 0.33 -10.85
N CYS A 35 -4.08 1.48 -10.73
CA CYS A 35 -2.64 1.59 -10.59
C CYS A 35 -2.26 2.42 -9.37
N SER A 36 -1.08 2.14 -8.82
CA SER A 36 -0.36 3.05 -7.94
C SER A 36 0.97 3.42 -8.58
N VAL A 37 1.45 4.63 -8.33
CA VAL A 37 2.79 5.04 -8.77
C VAL A 37 3.49 5.85 -7.69
N GLY A 38 4.75 5.53 -7.44
CA GLY A 38 5.57 6.17 -6.41
C GLY A 38 7.04 5.92 -6.63
N ILE A 39 7.88 6.64 -5.89
CA ILE A 39 9.33 6.41 -5.86
C ILE A 39 9.61 5.46 -4.69
N HIS A 40 9.92 4.21 -5.03
CA HIS A 40 10.28 3.20 -4.04
C HIS A 40 11.66 3.53 -3.42
N PRO A 41 11.90 3.26 -2.13
CA PRO A 41 13.19 3.56 -1.49
C PRO A 41 14.40 2.92 -2.20
N TRP A 42 14.21 1.81 -2.91
CA TRP A 42 15.28 1.14 -3.65
C TRP A 42 15.74 1.93 -4.88
N GLN A 43 14.92 2.83 -5.39
CA GLN A 43 15.14 3.53 -6.67
C GLN A 43 15.65 4.96 -6.52
N ILE A 44 15.74 5.43 -5.27
CA ILE A 44 16.13 6.81 -4.94
C ILE A 44 17.51 7.19 -5.50
N ASP A 45 18.42 6.22 -5.66
CA ASP A 45 19.77 6.43 -6.21
C ASP A 45 19.92 5.87 -7.64
N GLU A 46 18.86 5.31 -8.23
CA GLU A 46 18.91 4.74 -9.60
C GLU A 46 18.77 5.81 -10.68
N TYR A 47 18.10 6.93 -10.36
CA TYR A 47 17.79 8.00 -11.29
C TYR A 47 18.11 9.38 -10.68
N GLU A 48 18.31 10.37 -11.55
CA GLU A 48 18.35 11.77 -11.13
C GLU A 48 17.01 12.15 -10.49
N GLU A 49 17.06 12.78 -9.32
CA GLU A 49 15.89 13.02 -8.48
C GLU A 49 14.84 13.86 -9.20
N GLU A 50 15.26 14.89 -9.95
CA GLU A 50 14.38 15.73 -10.74
C GLU A 50 13.66 14.96 -11.85
N VAL A 51 14.37 14.04 -12.51
CA VAL A 51 13.83 13.28 -13.65
C VAL A 51 12.76 12.31 -13.19
N ILE A 52 13.05 11.51 -12.16
CA ILE A 52 12.08 10.54 -11.63
C ILE A 52 10.87 11.25 -11.00
N TRP A 53 11.08 12.44 -10.42
CA TRP A 53 10.00 13.26 -9.88
C TRP A 53 9.09 13.81 -10.97
N GLU A 54 9.65 14.31 -12.08
CA GLU A 54 8.85 14.75 -13.23
C GLU A 54 8.05 13.61 -13.85
N GLN A 55 8.65 12.42 -13.97
CA GLN A 55 7.97 11.21 -14.44
C GLN A 55 6.81 10.82 -13.51
N LEU A 56 6.99 10.89 -12.20
CA LEU A 56 5.93 10.63 -11.21
C LEU A 56 4.74 11.58 -11.42
N LEU A 57 5.02 12.89 -11.56
CA LEU A 57 3.99 13.90 -11.79
C LEU A 57 3.25 13.71 -13.13
N LEU A 58 3.90 13.15 -14.14
CA LEU A 58 3.28 12.79 -15.41
C LEU A 58 2.38 11.55 -15.27
N SER A 59 2.86 10.48 -14.62
CA SER A 59 2.09 9.26 -14.38
C SER A 59 0.80 9.54 -13.59
N LEU A 60 0.84 10.45 -12.61
CA LEU A 60 -0.33 10.85 -11.80
C LEU A 60 -1.43 11.59 -12.58
N LYS A 61 -1.23 11.89 -13.88
CA LYS A 61 -2.28 12.45 -14.74
C LYS A 61 -3.21 11.38 -15.31
N ASP A 62 -2.80 10.11 -15.23
CA ASP A 62 -3.60 8.99 -15.72
C ASP A 62 -4.74 8.67 -14.74
N PRO A 63 -6.00 8.62 -15.19
CA PRO A 63 -7.15 8.35 -14.32
C PRO A 63 -7.16 6.93 -13.72
N CYS A 64 -6.37 6.00 -14.26
CA CYS A 64 -6.20 4.67 -13.68
C CYS A 64 -5.38 4.69 -12.39
N VAL A 65 -4.61 5.76 -12.14
CA VAL A 65 -3.79 5.90 -10.94
C VAL A 65 -4.64 6.41 -9.77
N ILE A 66 -4.84 5.54 -8.77
CA ILE A 66 -5.72 5.81 -7.61
C ILE A 66 -4.96 5.90 -6.28
N ALA A 67 -3.63 5.77 -6.30
CA ALA A 67 -2.79 5.88 -5.11
C ALA A 67 -1.38 6.35 -5.46
N ILE A 68 -0.73 6.99 -4.50
CA ILE A 68 0.72 7.21 -4.55
C ILE A 68 1.40 6.05 -3.84
N GLY A 69 2.38 5.48 -4.49
CA GLY A 69 3.12 4.35 -3.99
C GLY A 69 3.42 3.35 -5.10
N GLU A 70 4.41 2.51 -4.95
CA GLU A 70 5.04 2.20 -3.68
C GLU A 70 6.06 3.26 -3.26
N ALA A 71 5.93 3.73 -2.02
CA ALA A 71 6.79 4.75 -1.42
C ALA A 71 7.11 4.35 0.01
N GLY A 72 8.20 4.83 0.60
CA GLY A 72 8.45 4.55 2.02
C GLY A 72 9.91 4.39 2.37
N ILE A 73 10.18 3.49 3.32
CA ILE A 73 11.49 3.39 3.98
C ILE A 73 11.89 1.92 4.13
N ASP A 74 13.12 1.62 3.71
CA ASP A 74 13.80 0.36 3.92
C ASP A 74 15.15 0.59 4.59
N LYS A 75 15.32 0.15 5.84
CA LYS A 75 16.61 0.33 6.54
C LYS A 75 17.67 -0.71 6.18
N LEU A 76 17.37 -1.66 5.29
CA LEU A 76 18.32 -2.72 4.91
C LEU A 76 19.08 -2.42 3.61
N ILE A 77 18.77 -1.32 2.92
CA ILE A 77 19.43 -0.91 1.68
C ILE A 77 20.56 0.12 1.91
N SER A 78 21.33 0.40 0.86
CA SER A 78 22.44 1.35 0.88
C SER A 78 22.02 2.82 0.90
N VAL A 79 20.83 3.15 0.38
CA VAL A 79 20.31 4.53 0.36
C VAL A 79 20.18 5.03 1.80
N SER A 80 20.80 6.17 2.12
CA SER A 80 20.80 6.69 3.49
C SER A 80 19.38 6.97 3.99
N LEU A 81 19.12 6.72 5.28
CA LEU A 81 17.81 7.01 5.90
C LEU A 81 17.40 8.48 5.72
N VAL A 82 18.35 9.42 5.73
CA VAL A 82 18.09 10.84 5.50
C VAL A 82 17.50 11.08 4.11
N LYS A 83 18.07 10.44 3.07
CA LYS A 83 17.57 10.57 1.69
C LYS A 83 16.21 9.89 1.53
N GLN A 84 16.03 8.70 2.11
CA GLN A 84 14.74 8.01 2.11
C GLN A 84 13.63 8.84 2.78
N LEU A 85 13.91 9.43 3.94
CA LEU A 85 12.98 10.32 4.63
C LEU A 85 12.64 11.54 3.76
N ALA A 86 13.62 12.20 3.16
CA ALA A 86 13.38 13.37 2.32
C ALA A 86 12.47 13.04 1.12
N VAL A 87 12.71 11.93 0.42
CA VAL A 87 11.89 11.50 -0.71
C VAL A 87 10.50 11.07 -0.27
N PHE A 88 10.40 10.31 0.83
CA PHE A 88 9.09 9.88 1.34
C PHE A 88 8.25 11.07 1.83
N GLU A 89 8.86 12.05 2.51
CA GLU A 89 8.19 13.28 2.93
C GLU A 89 7.63 14.08 1.74
N LYS A 90 8.35 14.15 0.62
CA LYS A 90 7.82 14.77 -0.61
C LYS A 90 6.57 14.03 -1.13
N GLN A 91 6.58 12.70 -1.09
CA GLN A 91 5.42 11.89 -1.52
C GLN A 91 4.23 11.98 -0.55
N ILE A 92 4.47 12.20 0.76
CA ILE A 92 3.42 12.52 1.73
C ILE A 92 2.73 13.84 1.38
N VAL A 93 3.50 14.88 1.08
CA VAL A 93 2.92 16.17 0.68
C VAL A 93 2.15 16.03 -0.64
N LEU A 94 2.72 15.32 -1.61
CA LEU A 94 2.07 15.07 -2.90
C LEU A 94 0.76 14.29 -2.76
N SER A 95 0.69 13.33 -1.83
CA SER A 95 -0.51 12.56 -1.51
C SER A 95 -1.65 13.46 -1.04
N GLU A 96 -1.36 14.42 -0.16
CA GLU A 96 -2.36 15.40 0.30
C GLU A 96 -2.77 16.36 -0.84
N GLU A 97 -1.81 16.83 -1.65
CA GLU A 97 -2.09 17.75 -2.77
C GLU A 97 -2.96 17.12 -3.86
N LYS A 98 -2.73 15.84 -4.14
CA LYS A 98 -3.49 15.08 -5.15
C LYS A 98 -4.72 14.40 -4.59
N GLN A 99 -4.92 14.46 -3.27
CA GLN A 99 -5.94 13.71 -2.56
C GLN A 99 -5.92 12.23 -2.94
N LEU A 100 -4.73 11.61 -2.88
CA LEU A 100 -4.54 10.19 -3.17
C LEU A 100 -3.99 9.48 -1.93
N PRO A 101 -4.46 8.27 -1.59
CA PRO A 101 -3.91 7.49 -0.48
C PRO A 101 -2.45 7.07 -0.75
N LEU A 102 -1.75 6.70 0.31
CA LEU A 102 -0.38 6.17 0.22
C LEU A 102 -0.34 4.66 0.40
N ILE A 103 0.37 3.98 -0.49
CA ILE A 103 0.81 2.58 -0.33
C ILE A 103 2.29 2.58 0.07
N ILE A 104 2.57 2.09 1.28
CA ILE A 104 3.81 2.33 2.00
C ILE A 104 4.63 1.05 2.16
N HIS A 105 5.82 1.04 1.56
CA HIS A 105 6.90 0.10 1.88
C HIS A 105 7.50 0.43 3.24
N CYS A 106 7.62 -0.56 4.12
CA CYS A 106 8.18 -0.33 5.44
C CYS A 106 8.97 -1.53 5.95
N VAL A 107 10.30 -1.44 5.86
CA VAL A 107 11.23 -2.46 6.38
C VAL A 107 12.07 -1.88 7.51
N HIS A 108 11.87 -2.41 8.72
CA HIS A 108 12.52 -1.95 9.97
C HIS A 108 12.31 -0.44 10.29
N ALA A 109 11.26 0.17 9.75
CA ALA A 109 11.06 1.62 9.79
C ALA A 109 9.70 2.09 10.36
N VAL A 110 8.94 1.20 11.04
CA VAL A 110 7.58 1.55 11.53
C VAL A 110 7.58 2.77 12.46
N ASN A 111 8.63 2.94 13.27
CA ASN A 111 8.76 4.10 14.15
C ASN A 111 8.84 5.41 13.36
N GLU A 112 9.63 5.42 12.28
CA GLU A 112 9.77 6.58 11.39
C GLU A 112 8.45 6.87 10.67
N ILE A 113 7.77 5.84 10.15
CA ILE A 113 6.44 5.99 9.53
C ILE A 113 5.44 6.61 10.52
N ILE A 114 5.38 6.12 11.76
CA ILE A 114 4.48 6.67 12.80
C ILE A 114 4.86 8.11 13.17
N GLN A 115 6.15 8.43 13.27
CA GLN A 115 6.60 9.79 13.52
C GLN A 115 6.17 10.75 12.40
N LEU A 116 6.28 10.33 11.14
CA LEU A 116 5.81 11.10 9.99
C LEU A 116 4.28 11.23 9.98
N LYS A 117 3.53 10.16 10.27
CA LYS A 117 2.06 10.21 10.38
C LYS A 117 1.62 11.23 11.43
N LYS A 118 2.33 11.32 12.57
CA LYS A 118 2.09 12.33 13.62
C LYS A 118 2.48 13.74 13.20
N LYS A 119 3.66 13.89 12.57
CA LYS A 119 4.21 15.19 12.14
C LYS A 119 3.30 15.86 11.12
N TYR A 120 2.85 15.10 10.12
CA TYR A 120 2.06 15.63 9.01
C TYR A 120 0.55 15.64 9.29
N ALA A 121 0.08 14.80 10.22
CA ALA A 121 -1.35 14.59 10.49
C ALA A 121 -2.21 14.50 9.20
N PRO A 122 -1.82 13.64 8.23
CA PRO A 122 -2.39 13.65 6.89
C PRO A 122 -3.83 13.16 6.89
N ARG A 123 -4.64 13.78 6.04
CA ARG A 123 -6.04 13.40 5.80
C ARG A 123 -6.13 12.14 4.96
N MET A 124 -5.22 11.99 4.00
CA MET A 124 -5.22 10.85 3.10
C MET A 124 -4.91 9.55 3.85
N PRO A 125 -5.63 8.46 3.52
CA PRO A 125 -5.39 7.16 4.11
C PRO A 125 -3.98 6.64 3.82
N TRP A 126 -3.38 5.96 4.79
CA TRP A 126 -2.08 5.31 4.66
C TRP A 126 -2.27 3.81 4.78
N VAL A 127 -1.72 3.06 3.83
CA VAL A 127 -1.70 1.61 3.80
C VAL A 127 -0.25 1.16 3.93
N MET A 128 0.07 0.43 4.98
CA MET A 128 1.34 -0.30 5.06
C MET A 128 1.14 -1.64 4.36
N HIS A 129 1.78 -1.79 3.20
CA HIS A 129 1.73 -3.02 2.42
C HIS A 129 2.68 -4.05 3.03
N GLY A 130 2.48 -5.32 2.70
CA GLY A 130 3.41 -6.40 3.03
C GLY A 130 3.59 -6.63 4.52
N PHE A 131 2.57 -6.36 5.36
CA PHE A 131 2.78 -6.35 6.80
C PHE A 131 3.10 -7.75 7.37
N ARG A 132 4.31 -7.88 7.92
CA ARG A 132 4.83 -9.13 8.53
C ARG A 132 5.25 -8.97 9.99
N GLY A 133 4.98 -7.81 10.59
CA GLY A 133 5.34 -7.51 11.97
C GLY A 133 4.57 -8.33 13.00
N LYS A 134 4.99 -8.24 14.27
CA LYS A 134 4.26 -8.84 15.39
C LYS A 134 2.97 -8.05 15.70
N LYS A 135 2.07 -8.67 16.46
CA LYS A 135 0.80 -8.08 16.89
C LYS A 135 0.94 -6.70 17.53
N GLU A 136 1.94 -6.50 18.39
CA GLU A 136 2.14 -5.23 19.09
C GLU A 136 2.44 -4.10 18.10
N LEU A 137 3.22 -4.40 17.06
CA LEU A 137 3.55 -3.44 16.01
C LEU A 137 2.34 -3.15 15.12
N ALA A 138 1.54 -4.18 14.81
CA ALA A 138 0.31 -4.03 14.06
C ALA A 138 -0.68 -3.09 14.77
N LEU A 139 -0.87 -3.32 16.08
CA LEU A 139 -1.70 -2.47 16.93
C LEU A 139 -1.19 -1.03 16.97
N GLN A 140 0.13 -0.81 17.04
CA GLN A 140 0.70 0.53 17.00
C GLN A 140 0.37 1.27 15.69
N CYS A 141 0.48 0.59 14.53
CA CYS A 141 0.11 1.17 13.24
C CYS A 141 -1.38 1.54 13.20
N VAL A 142 -2.26 0.62 13.59
CA VAL A 142 -3.71 0.83 13.56
C VAL A 142 -4.16 1.94 14.52
N ASN A 143 -3.54 2.04 15.70
CA ASN A 143 -3.79 3.14 16.64
C ASN A 143 -3.42 4.52 16.08
N HIS A 144 -2.61 4.56 15.01
CA HIS A 144 -2.28 5.76 14.25
C HIS A 144 -3.04 5.86 12.91
N HIS A 145 -4.15 5.13 12.78
CA HIS A 145 -5.02 5.12 11.61
C HIS A 145 -4.30 4.73 10.31
N ILE A 146 -3.34 3.80 10.42
CA ILE A 146 -2.68 3.16 9.28
C ILE A 146 -3.35 1.81 9.05
N PHE A 147 -3.81 1.59 7.82
CA PHE A 147 -4.33 0.31 7.37
C PHE A 147 -3.18 -0.66 7.12
N LEU A 148 -3.41 -1.94 7.38
CA LEU A 148 -2.42 -2.98 7.15
C LEU A 148 -2.91 -3.93 6.08
N SER A 149 -2.11 -4.09 5.03
CA SER A 149 -2.36 -5.07 3.99
C SER A 149 -1.52 -6.32 4.22
N PHE A 150 -2.14 -7.48 4.06
CA PHE A 150 -1.56 -8.78 4.39
C PHE A 150 -1.48 -9.68 3.15
N GLY A 151 -0.25 -9.95 2.71
CA GLY A 151 0.05 -10.94 1.67
C GLY A 151 0.31 -12.35 2.22
N GLU A 152 0.75 -13.27 1.37
CA GLU A 152 0.87 -14.72 1.70
C GLU A 152 1.62 -15.09 2.99
N LYS A 153 2.63 -14.31 3.38
CA LYS A 153 3.55 -14.60 4.49
C LYS A 153 3.28 -13.75 5.74
N TYR A 154 2.03 -13.36 5.98
CA TYR A 154 1.66 -12.55 7.14
C TYR A 154 1.91 -13.26 8.49
N ASN A 155 2.01 -12.47 9.55
CA ASN A 155 1.98 -12.98 10.92
C ASN A 155 0.52 -13.19 11.37
N GLU A 156 0.14 -14.42 11.67
CA GLU A 156 -1.23 -14.77 12.06
C GLU A 156 -1.73 -14.06 13.32
N GLU A 157 -0.86 -13.84 14.31
CA GLU A 157 -1.23 -13.14 15.54
C GLU A 157 -1.47 -11.65 15.29
N ALA A 158 -0.77 -11.06 14.32
CA ALA A 158 -1.02 -9.70 13.90
C ALA A 158 -2.39 -9.56 13.23
N LEU A 159 -2.71 -10.45 12.29
CA LEU A 159 -4.00 -10.44 11.58
C LEU A 159 -5.18 -10.60 12.55
N LYS A 160 -5.09 -11.56 13.49
CA LYS A 160 -6.11 -11.75 14.55
C LYS A 160 -6.14 -10.61 15.58
N GLY A 161 -5.05 -9.86 15.67
CA GLY A 161 -4.80 -8.94 16.76
C GLY A 161 -5.39 -7.54 16.56
N ILE A 162 -5.86 -7.22 15.36
CA ILE A 162 -6.32 -5.87 14.99
C ILE A 162 -7.79 -5.86 14.54
N PRO A 163 -8.46 -4.70 14.56
CA PRO A 163 -9.83 -4.57 14.07
C PRO A 163 -9.96 -4.93 12.59
N LEU A 164 -11.03 -5.64 12.22
CA LEU A 164 -11.33 -6.00 10.83
C LEU A 164 -11.43 -4.79 9.89
N SER A 165 -11.83 -3.63 10.41
CA SER A 165 -11.92 -2.39 9.65
C SER A 165 -10.55 -1.85 9.21
N SER A 166 -9.44 -2.37 9.75
CA SER A 166 -8.08 -1.91 9.42
C SER A 166 -7.30 -2.90 8.55
N ILE A 167 -7.95 -3.98 8.11
CA ILE A 167 -7.34 -5.08 7.34
C ILE A 167 -7.62 -4.87 5.86
N LEU A 168 -6.57 -5.03 5.06
CA LEU A 168 -6.61 -5.18 3.61
C LEU A 168 -5.84 -6.46 3.24
N MET A 169 -5.98 -6.91 1.99
CA MET A 169 -5.31 -8.11 1.48
C MET A 169 -4.64 -7.79 0.14
N GLU A 170 -3.55 -8.48 -0.13
CA GLU A 170 -2.74 -8.24 -1.33
C GLU A 170 -2.04 -9.51 -1.80
N THR A 171 -1.50 -9.49 -3.01
CA THR A 171 -0.59 -10.53 -3.50
C THR A 171 0.87 -10.13 -3.55
N ASP A 172 1.18 -8.82 -3.66
CA ASP A 172 2.55 -8.31 -3.79
C ASP A 172 3.28 -9.01 -4.96
N GLU A 173 4.35 -9.78 -4.68
CA GLU A 173 5.09 -10.59 -5.66
C GLU A 173 4.61 -12.06 -5.75
N SER A 174 3.61 -12.44 -4.95
CA SER A 174 3.11 -13.81 -4.92
C SER A 174 2.25 -14.12 -6.15
N LYS A 175 2.40 -15.34 -6.68
CA LYS A 175 1.54 -15.89 -7.74
C LYS A 175 0.28 -16.56 -7.19
N ALA A 176 0.06 -16.49 -5.88
CA ALA A 176 -1.14 -17.05 -5.26
C ALA A 176 -2.40 -16.33 -5.75
N ASP A 177 -3.49 -17.07 -5.88
CA ASP A 177 -4.80 -16.46 -6.10
C ASP A 177 -5.21 -15.70 -4.83
N ILE A 178 -5.52 -14.41 -4.97
CA ILE A 178 -5.98 -13.56 -3.87
C ILE A 178 -7.15 -14.21 -3.11
N THR A 179 -8.06 -14.92 -3.80
CA THR A 179 -9.19 -15.60 -3.15
C THR A 179 -8.74 -16.71 -2.18
N CYS A 180 -7.65 -17.41 -2.48
CA CYS A 180 -7.04 -18.36 -1.56
C CYS A 180 -6.50 -17.68 -0.29
N LEU A 181 -5.99 -16.44 -0.42
CA LEU A 181 -5.53 -15.66 0.73
C LEU A 181 -6.72 -15.22 1.60
N TYR A 182 -7.82 -14.78 1.00
CA TYR A 182 -9.07 -14.50 1.71
C TYR A 182 -9.60 -15.74 2.46
N ASP A 183 -9.61 -16.91 1.84
CA ASP A 183 -10.06 -18.16 2.49
C ASP A 183 -9.21 -18.53 3.71
N LYS A 184 -7.89 -18.37 3.62
CA LYS A 184 -6.97 -18.61 4.74
C LYS A 184 -7.19 -17.60 5.86
N ALA A 185 -7.29 -16.32 5.52
CA ALA A 185 -7.54 -15.24 6.48
C ALA A 185 -8.90 -15.40 7.18
N ALA A 186 -9.97 -15.71 6.42
CA ALA A 186 -11.31 -15.90 6.96
C ALA A 186 -11.37 -17.06 7.97
N LYS A 187 -10.74 -18.20 7.64
CA LYS A 187 -10.62 -19.33 8.57
C LYS A 187 -9.92 -18.93 9.86
N LEU A 188 -8.82 -18.18 9.75
CA LEU A 188 -8.06 -17.73 10.91
C LEU A 188 -8.85 -16.73 11.78
N LEU A 189 -9.67 -15.89 11.16
CA LEU A 189 -10.53 -14.90 11.82
C LEU A 189 -11.87 -15.48 12.29
N SER A 190 -12.13 -16.77 12.04
CA SER A 190 -13.41 -17.43 12.32
C SER A 190 -14.61 -16.74 11.63
N LEU A 191 -14.40 -16.31 10.39
CA LEU A 191 -15.41 -15.68 9.52
C LEU A 191 -15.68 -16.55 8.29
N SER A 192 -16.81 -16.30 7.61
CA SER A 192 -16.96 -16.78 6.24
C SER A 192 -16.09 -15.96 5.29
N ALA A 193 -15.68 -16.56 4.17
CA ALA A 193 -14.90 -15.86 3.15
C ALA A 193 -15.66 -14.65 2.58
N ASP A 194 -16.99 -14.77 2.43
CA ASP A 194 -17.82 -13.70 1.87
C ASP A 194 -18.02 -12.54 2.86
N ASP A 195 -18.14 -12.81 4.17
CA ASP A 195 -18.18 -11.75 5.19
C ASP A 195 -16.85 -10.98 5.22
N LEU A 196 -15.73 -11.70 5.13
CA LEU A 196 -14.42 -11.06 5.10
C LEU A 196 -14.22 -10.22 3.82
N LYS A 197 -14.64 -10.73 2.65
CA LYS A 197 -14.63 -9.96 1.40
C LYS A 197 -15.46 -8.69 1.50
N LEU A 198 -16.69 -8.80 2.01
CA LEU A 198 -17.57 -7.63 2.18
C LEU A 198 -16.93 -6.58 3.09
N GLN A 199 -16.35 -7.01 4.22
CA GLN A 199 -15.67 -6.10 5.14
C GLN A 199 -14.44 -5.44 4.52
N ILE A 200 -13.62 -6.19 3.77
CA ILE A 200 -12.44 -5.61 3.12
C ILE A 200 -12.85 -4.69 1.97
N GLN A 201 -13.90 -5.00 1.21
CA GLN A 201 -14.42 -4.11 0.17
C GLN A 201 -14.85 -2.76 0.75
N GLN A 202 -15.47 -2.75 1.94
CA GLN A 202 -15.77 -1.51 2.65
C GLN A 202 -14.50 -0.74 3.04
N ASN A 203 -13.45 -1.45 3.49
CA ASN A 203 -12.17 -0.84 3.82
C ASN A 203 -11.49 -0.24 2.57
N ILE A 204 -11.53 -0.96 1.45
CA ILE A 204 -11.01 -0.50 0.15
C ILE A 204 -11.72 0.77 -0.29
N ASN A 205 -13.05 0.81 -0.23
CA ASN A 205 -13.80 2.02 -0.57
C ASN A 205 -13.40 3.21 0.30
N ARG A 206 -13.28 2.98 1.61
CA ARG A 206 -12.86 4.01 2.56
C ARG A 206 -11.44 4.54 2.28
N VAL A 207 -10.55 3.68 1.78
CA VAL A 207 -9.15 4.05 1.51
C VAL A 207 -9.01 4.75 0.17
N PHE A 208 -9.60 4.19 -0.88
CA PHE A 208 -9.30 4.55 -2.27
C PHE A 208 -10.38 5.36 -2.97
N PHE A 209 -11.60 5.45 -2.43
CA PHE A 209 -12.73 6.08 -3.13
C PHE A 209 -13.56 7.09 -2.29
N ASP A 210 -13.45 7.09 -0.95
CA ASP A 210 -14.26 7.94 -0.07
C ASP A 210 -13.50 9.17 0.52
N HIS A 211 -12.89 10.02 -0.33
CA HIS A 211 -12.12 11.20 0.13
C HIS A 211 -12.29 12.46 -0.72
#